data_AF-A0A357WS14-F1
#
_entry.id   AF-A0A357WS14-F1
#
_cell.length_a   1.000
_cell.length_b   1.000
_cell.length_c   1.000
_cell.angle_alpha   90.00
_cell.angle_beta   90.00
_cell.angle_gamma   90.00
#
_symmetry.space_group_name_H-M   'P 1'
#
loop_
_entity.id
_entity.type
_entity.pdbx_description
1 polymer ?
#
loop_
_entity_poly.entity_id
_entity_poly.type
_entity_poly.pdbx_seq_one_letter_code
_entity_poly.pdbx_strand_id
1 'polypeptide(L)'
;QYDLIEERDKYGANDIKPGLTGWAQINGRDELEISEKACYDGEYVEKMGFLFDVKCFIGTIVTVLKKDGVVEGGTESLESENEEAKTLF
;
A
#
# COMPACT_ATOMS: atom_id res chain seq x y z
N GLN A 1 4.84 -13.24 -0.02
CA GLN A 1 5.35 -12.29 -1.05
C GLN A 1 5.42 -12.92 -2.44
N TYR A 2 5.90 -14.17 -2.57
CA TYR A 2 5.93 -14.89 -3.86
C TYR A 2 4.55 -14.97 -4.53
N ASP A 3 3.50 -15.29 -3.76
CA ASP A 3 2.13 -15.39 -4.26
C ASP A 3 1.62 -14.09 -4.90
N LEU A 4 2.02 -12.93 -4.36
CA LEU A 4 1.62 -11.63 -4.91
C LEU A 4 2.38 -11.27 -6.18
N ILE A 5 3.65 -11.68 -6.28
CA ILE A 5 4.44 -11.47 -7.51
C ILE A 5 3.82 -12.27 -8.64
N GLU A 6 3.57 -13.57 -8.42
CA GLU A 6 2.94 -14.44 -9.41
C GLU A 6 1.55 -13.93 -9.83
N GLU A 7 0.74 -13.45 -8.88
CA GLU A 7 -0.57 -12.93 -9.21
C GLU A 7 -0.49 -11.65 -10.05
N ARG A 8 0.46 -10.75 -9.77
CA ARG A 8 0.68 -9.52 -10.54
C ARG A 8 1.16 -9.76 -11.96
N ASP A 9 1.90 -10.84 -12.21
CA ASP A 9 2.35 -11.19 -13.56
C ASP A 9 1.16 -11.40 -14.51
N LYS A 10 0.03 -11.92 -14.00
CA LYS A 10 -1.19 -12.13 -14.79
C LYS A 10 -1.79 -10.85 -15.35
N TYR A 11 -1.47 -9.70 -14.75
CA TYR A 11 -2.00 -8.39 -15.13
C TYR A 11 -0.94 -7.42 -15.69
N GLY A 12 0.30 -7.89 -15.92
CA GLY A 12 1.40 -7.03 -16.38
C GLY A 12 1.87 -6.00 -15.34
N ALA A 13 1.43 -6.13 -14.08
CA ALA A 13 1.74 -5.17 -13.02
C ALA A 13 3.25 -5.15 -12.66
N ASN A 14 3.95 -6.27 -12.87
CA ASN A 14 5.39 -6.36 -12.64
C ASN A 14 6.26 -5.82 -13.79
N ASP A 15 5.66 -5.45 -14.94
CA ASP A 15 6.39 -4.89 -16.08
C ASP A 15 6.79 -3.41 -15.86
N ILE A 16 6.23 -2.79 -14.83
CA ILE A 16 6.54 -1.42 -14.42
C ILE A 16 7.27 -1.40 -13.08
N LYS A 17 7.97 -0.29 -12.81
CA LYS A 17 8.66 -0.12 -11.53
C LYS A 17 7.64 0.05 -10.39
N PRO A 18 7.89 -0.57 -9.21
CA PRO A 18 7.03 -0.34 -8.05
C PRO A 18 7.10 1.12 -7.60
N GLY A 19 5.95 1.64 -7.17
CA GLY A 19 5.81 3.00 -6.61
C GLY A 19 5.72 3.01 -5.08
N LEU A 20 5.88 4.20 -4.49
CA LEU A 20 5.66 4.41 -3.05
C LEU A 20 4.17 4.27 -2.67
N THR A 21 3.29 4.70 -3.56
CA THR A 21 1.83 4.53 -3.48
C THR A 21 1.30 4.06 -4.83
N GLY A 22 0.03 3.63 -4.88
CA GLY A 22 -0.60 3.13 -6.08
C GLY A 22 -2.10 2.94 -5.92
N TRP A 23 -2.75 2.45 -6.98
CA TRP A 23 -4.21 2.28 -6.99
C TRP A 23 -4.69 1.32 -5.91
N ALA A 24 -4.02 0.18 -5.71
CA ALA A 24 -4.34 -0.74 -4.63
C ALA A 24 -4.15 -0.10 -3.23
N GLN A 25 -3.16 0.77 -3.06
CA GLN A 25 -2.88 1.43 -1.77
C GLN A 25 -3.99 2.39 -1.33
N ILE A 26 -4.73 2.98 -2.26
CA ILE A 26 -5.82 3.91 -1.93
C ILE A 26 -7.22 3.27 -1.93
N ASN A 27 -7.34 1.99 -2.30
CA ASN A 27 -8.61 1.26 -2.37
C ASN A 27 -8.72 0.09 -1.35
N GLY A 28 -7.83 -0.01 -0.37
CA GLY A 28 -7.90 -1.03 0.69
C GLY A 28 -6.55 -1.42 1.28
N ARG A 29 -5.45 -1.12 0.58
CA ARG A 29 -4.08 -1.19 1.11
C ARG A 29 -3.65 -2.58 1.59
N ASP A 30 -3.69 -2.80 2.90
CA ASP A 30 -3.24 -4.01 3.58
C ASP A 30 -4.42 -4.98 3.85
N GLU A 31 -5.66 -4.49 3.71
CA GLU A 31 -6.88 -5.30 3.85
C GLU A 31 -7.25 -6.04 2.56
N LEU A 32 -6.60 -5.72 1.44
CA LEU A 32 -6.88 -6.35 0.16
C LEU A 32 -6.32 -7.76 0.10
N GLU A 33 -7.15 -8.71 -0.35
CA GLU A 33 -6.69 -10.02 -0.77
C GLU A 33 -5.69 -9.90 -1.93
N ILE A 34 -4.82 -10.90 -2.07
CA ILE A 34 -3.73 -10.87 -3.07
C ILE A 34 -4.26 -10.69 -4.49
N SER A 35 -5.35 -11.36 -4.83
CA SER A 35 -6.00 -11.28 -6.15
C SER A 35 -6.57 -9.88 -6.43
N GLU A 36 -7.21 -9.26 -5.44
CA GLU A 36 -7.75 -7.90 -5.56
C GLU A 36 -6.63 -6.88 -5.71
N LYS A 37 -5.56 -7.02 -4.92
CA LYS A 37 -4.37 -6.18 -5.00
C LYS A 37 -3.73 -6.24 -6.38
N ALA A 38 -3.53 -7.44 -6.91
CA ALA A 38 -2.97 -7.65 -8.25
C ALA A 38 -3.89 -7.08 -9.35
N CYS A 39 -5.20 -7.25 -9.22
CA CYS A 39 -6.19 -6.68 -10.14
C CYS A 39 -6.10 -5.14 -10.16
N TYR A 40 -6.08 -4.50 -8.99
CA TYR A 40 -5.91 -3.04 -8.90
C TYR A 40 -4.58 -2.56 -9.47
N ASP A 41 -3.48 -3.29 -9.26
CA ASP A 41 -2.19 -2.94 -9.84
C ASP A 41 -2.22 -3.09 -11.38
N GLY A 42 -2.93 -4.08 -11.90
CA GLY A 42 -3.23 -4.23 -13.34
C GLY A 42 -4.03 -3.07 -13.91
N GLU A 43 -5.12 -2.69 -13.25
CA GLU A 43 -5.93 -1.54 -13.67
C GLU A 43 -5.13 -0.24 -13.70
N TYR A 44 -4.18 -0.09 -12.76
CA TYR A 44 -3.27 1.03 -12.80
C TYR A 44 -2.42 0.99 -14.06
N VAL A 45 -1.82 -0.14 -14.43
CA VAL A 45 -1.04 -0.27 -15.68
C VAL A 45 -1.87 0.10 -16.91
N GLU A 46 -3.14 -0.33 -16.96
CA GLU A 46 -4.03 0.00 -18.08
C GLU A 46 -4.38 1.49 -18.17
N LYS A 47 -4.48 2.18 -17.03
CA LYS A 47 -4.98 3.56 -16.92
C LYS A 47 -3.89 4.57 -16.57
N MET A 48 -2.63 4.14 -16.46
CA MET A 48 -1.53 4.96 -15.94
C MET A 48 -1.34 6.22 -16.78
N GLY A 49 -1.07 7.32 -16.09
CA GLY A 49 -0.91 8.64 -16.69
C GLY A 49 -1.01 9.72 -15.63
N PHE A 50 -0.58 10.93 -15.99
CA PHE A 50 -0.41 12.03 -15.03
C PHE A 50 -1.63 12.28 -14.14
N LEU A 51 -2.84 12.27 -14.71
CA LEU A 51 -4.07 12.49 -13.94
C LEU A 51 -4.39 11.34 -12.98
N PHE A 52 -4.09 10.11 -13.37
CA PHE A 52 -4.27 8.94 -12.52
C PHE A 52 -3.27 8.94 -11.37
N ASP A 53 -2.03 9.35 -11.63
CA ASP A 53 -0.99 9.52 -10.60
C ASP A 53 -1.39 10.59 -9.58
N VAL A 54 -1.91 11.74 -10.04
CA VAL A 54 -2.44 12.79 -9.16
C VAL A 54 -3.59 12.26 -8.31
N LYS A 55 -4.47 11.43 -8.88
CA LYS A 55 -5.56 10.78 -8.13
C LYS A 55 -5.01 9.86 -7.04
N CYS A 56 -4.03 9.00 -7.36
CA CYS A 56 -3.37 8.13 -6.38
C CYS A 56 -2.70 8.96 -5.28
N PHE A 57 -2.01 10.04 -5.64
CA PHE A 57 -1.35 10.94 -4.68
C PHE A 57 -2.34 11.59 -3.71
N ILE A 58 -3.41 12.22 -4.22
CA ILE A 58 -4.43 12.83 -3.36
C ILE A 58 -5.15 11.77 -2.51
N GLY A 59 -5.48 10.62 -3.10
CA GLY A 59 -6.09 9.50 -2.37
C GLY A 59 -5.20 9.04 -1.21
N THR A 60 -3.88 8.98 -1.41
CA THR A 60 -2.91 8.63 -0.36
C THR A 60 -2.96 9.61 0.80
N ILE A 61 -3.03 10.91 0.52
CA ILE A 61 -3.15 11.92 1.58
C ILE A 61 -4.43 11.68 2.39
N VAL A 62 -5.55 11.40 1.73
CA VAL A 62 -6.83 11.15 2.40
C VAL A 62 -6.79 9.89 3.26
N THR A 63 -6.27 8.78 2.73
CA THR A 63 -6.22 7.50 3.48
C THR A 63 -5.30 7.60 4.69
N VAL A 64 -4.14 8.25 4.55
CA VAL A 64 -3.22 8.49 5.67
C VAL A 64 -3.85 9.37 6.75
N LEU A 65 -4.58 10.44 6.37
CA LEU A 65 -5.25 11.30 7.35
C LEU A 65 -6.39 10.60 8.07
N LYS A 66 -7.08 9.65 7.42
CA LYS A 66 -8.17 8.88 8.03
C LYS A 66 -7.68 7.66 8.82
N LYS A 67 -6.44 7.21 8.61
CA LYS A 67 -5.90 5.94 9.11
C LYS A 67 -6.70 4.71 8.63
N ASP A 68 -7.39 4.82 7.51
CA ASP A 68 -8.19 3.73 6.95
C ASP A 68 -7.26 2.63 6.39
N GLY A 69 -7.55 1.36 6.71
CA GLY A 69 -6.90 0.19 6.09
C GLY A 69 -5.46 -0.11 6.56
N VAL A 70 -5.06 0.37 7.74
CA VAL A 70 -3.76 0.05 8.36
C VAL A 70 -3.92 -1.12 9.32
N VAL A 71 -3.31 -2.26 9.02
CA VAL A 71 -3.16 -3.35 10.00
C VAL A 71 -2.00 -2.98 10.93
N GLU A 72 -2.30 -2.74 12.21
CA GLU A 72 -1.32 -2.37 13.23
C GLU A 72 -0.31 -3.50 13.44
N GLY A 73 0.88 -3.33 12.86
CA GLY A 73 2.05 -4.17 13.14
C GLY A 73 3.37 -3.41 13.30
N GLY A 74 3.39 -2.10 13.01
CA GLY A 74 4.60 -1.27 13.07
C GLY A 74 4.56 -0.10 14.06
N THR A 75 3.38 0.25 14.58
CA THR A 75 3.22 1.39 15.50
C THR A 75 3.51 0.99 16.94
N GLU A 76 3.04 -0.21 17.36
CA GLU A 76 3.25 -0.73 18.72
C GLU A 76 4.74 -0.89 19.06
N SER A 77 5.57 -1.27 18.10
CA SER A 77 7.02 -1.46 18.30
C SER A 77 7.77 -0.17 18.63
N LEU A 78 7.29 0.98 18.15
CA LEU A 78 7.93 2.27 18.43
C LEU A 78 7.51 2.84 19.79
N GLU A 79 6.29 2.52 20.24
CA GLU A 79 5.80 2.89 21.57
C GLU A 79 6.45 2.03 22.67
N SER A 80 6.62 0.72 22.44
CA SER A 80 7.28 -0.18 23.39
C SER A 80 8.76 0.15 23.60
N GLU A 81 9.51 0.48 22.54
CA GLU A 81 10.92 0.88 22.64
C GLU A 81 11.08 2.21 23.41
N ASN A 82 10.14 3.14 23.24
CA ASN A 82 10.15 4.44 23.92
C ASN A 82 9.72 4.35 25.39
N GLU A 83 8.86 3.38 25.75
CA GLU A 83 8.52 3.07 27.15
C GLU A 83 9.63 2.32 27.88
N GLU A 84 10.29 1.36 27.23
CA GLU A 84 11.47 0.69 27.79
C GLU A 84 12.62 1.68 28.04
N ALA A 85 12.87 2.59 27.09
CA ALA A 85 13.89 3.63 27.23
C ALA A 85 13.59 4.62 28.37
N LYS A 86 12.30 4.90 28.67
CA LYS A 86 11.89 5.74 29.81
C LYS A 86 11.97 5.03 31.15
N THR A 87 11.84 3.71 31.17
CA THR A 87 11.89 2.89 32.39
C THR A 87 13.34 2.59 32.81
N LEU A 88 14.31 2.79 31.91
CA LEU A 88 15.73 2.56 32.14
C LEU A 88 16.50 3.75 32.78
N PHE A 89 15.84 4.87 33.05
CA PHE A 89 16.37 6.05 33.76
C PHE A 89 15.54 6.38 35.00
#